data_AF-A0A7S2DAT1-F1
#
_entry.id   AF-A0A7S2DAT1-F1
#
_cell.length_a   1.000
_cell.length_b   1.000
_cell.length_c   1.000
_cell.angle_alpha   90.00
_cell.angle_beta   90.00
_cell.angle_gamma   90.00
#
_symmetry.space_group_name_H-M   'P 1'
#
loop_
_entity.id
_entity.type
_entity.pdbx_description
1 polymer ?
#
loop_
_entity_poly.entity_id
_entity_poly.type
_entity_poly.pdbx_seq_one_letter_code
_entity_poly.pdbx_strand_id
1 'polypeptide(L)'
;EALDGFKSFERWLEFQAPYIKEKWGFEPSISCVCFDRDGALTTTFGGMKSVADQYFVDKGYRRLFASRGESNGTEKIERYFRSLKAGVRAELLESGFTDYMWFDAAHVFCAHYNRLPTKANRVSDSDSPFQSLGLKVGRRSDLCLFGSFGSRLDKKNGDLTAAE
;
A
#
# COMPACT_ATOMS: atom_id res chain seq x y z
N GLU A 1 -8.84 -15.01 5.06
CA GLU A 1 -8.06 -14.21 4.08
C GLU A 1 -8.10 -12.71 4.36
N ALA A 2 -9.20 -11.98 4.09
CA ALA A 2 -9.23 -10.51 4.27
C ALA A 2 -8.89 -10.05 5.70
N LEU A 3 -9.45 -10.72 6.72
CA LEU A 3 -9.15 -10.45 8.12
C LEU A 3 -7.69 -10.77 8.48
N ASP A 4 -7.13 -11.85 7.91
CA ASP A 4 -5.73 -12.24 8.17
C ASP A 4 -4.75 -11.24 7.54
N GLY A 5 -5.09 -10.71 6.36
CA GLY A 5 -4.40 -9.59 5.74
C GLY A 5 -4.44 -8.34 6.62
N PHE A 6 -5.61 -8.00 7.18
CA PHE A 6 -5.75 -6.86 8.08
C PHE A 6 -4.93 -7.05 9.37
N LYS A 7 -4.97 -8.23 10.00
CA LYS A 7 -4.14 -8.54 11.17
C LYS A 7 -2.64 -8.46 10.87
N SER A 8 -2.24 -8.86 9.67
CA SER A 8 -0.85 -8.72 9.21
C SER A 8 -0.46 -7.25 9.05
N PHE A 9 -1.38 -6.42 8.55
CA PHE A 9 -1.21 -4.97 8.50
C PHE A 9 -1.10 -4.35 9.91
N GLU A 10 -1.93 -4.74 10.87
CA GLU A 10 -1.82 -4.28 12.26
C GLU A 10 -0.45 -4.59 12.85
N ARG A 11 0.04 -5.83 12.72
CA ARG A 11 1.38 -6.23 13.18
C ARG A 11 2.48 -5.43 12.49
N TRP A 12 2.33 -5.17 11.19
CA TRP A 12 3.27 -4.34 10.46
C TRP A 12 3.25 -2.88 10.98
N LEU A 13 2.08 -2.33 11.29
CA LEU A 13 1.95 -0.99 11.86
C LEU A 13 2.58 -0.91 13.25
N GLU A 14 2.37 -1.92 14.10
CA GLU A 14 3.03 -2.05 15.41
C GLU A 14 4.56 -2.08 15.27
N PHE A 15 5.08 -2.84 14.31
CA PHE A 15 6.51 -2.87 14.00
C PHE A 15 7.05 -1.49 13.56
N GLN A 16 6.23 -0.71 12.84
CA GLN A 16 6.60 0.62 12.36
C GLN A 16 6.40 1.73 13.42
N ALA A 17 5.59 1.48 14.45
CA ALA A 17 5.17 2.48 15.43
C ALA A 17 6.31 3.27 16.09
N PRO A 18 7.45 2.66 16.48
CA PRO A 18 8.57 3.41 17.07
C PRO A 18 9.14 4.46 16.12
N TYR A 19 9.25 4.15 14.82
CA TYR A 19 9.80 5.05 13.81
C TYR A 19 8.84 6.18 13.47
N ILE A 20 7.54 5.87 13.43
CA ILE A 20 6.48 6.87 13.25
C ILE A 20 6.48 7.84 14.45
N LYS A 21 6.60 7.31 15.68
CA LYS A 21 6.67 8.12 16.91
C LYS A 21 7.91 9.01 16.95
N GLU A 22 9.06 8.52 16.52
CA GLU A 22 10.29 9.31 16.42
C GLU A 22 10.10 10.54 15.51
N LYS A 23 9.42 10.36 14.37
CA LYS A 23 9.18 11.45 13.41
C LYS A 23 8.08 12.42 13.86
N TRP A 24 6.96 11.89 14.36
CA TRP A 24 5.73 12.68 14.55
C TRP A 24 5.39 12.97 16.02
N GLY A 25 6.09 12.35 16.97
CA GLY A 25 5.86 12.52 18.41
C GLY A 25 4.68 11.74 18.97
N PHE A 26 3.95 10.98 18.14
CA PHE A 26 2.81 10.16 18.54
C PHE A 26 2.85 8.77 17.91
N GLU A 27 2.31 7.79 18.61
CA GLU A 27 2.16 6.43 18.09
C GLU A 27 0.97 6.35 17.12
N PRO A 28 1.11 5.61 16.01
CA PRO A 28 0.01 5.43 15.07
C PRO A 28 -1.11 4.63 15.74
N SER A 29 -2.36 4.99 15.44
CA SER A 29 -3.53 4.20 15.82
C SER A 29 -4.54 4.15 14.69
N ILE A 30 -5.17 2.99 14.53
CA ILE A 30 -6.28 2.82 13.59
C ILE A 30 -7.55 3.26 14.33
N SER A 31 -8.19 4.33 13.86
CA SER A 31 -9.41 4.87 14.48
C SER A 31 -10.68 4.62 13.66
N CYS A 32 -10.52 4.34 12.38
CA CYS A 32 -11.62 4.10 11.45
C CYS A 32 -11.15 3.20 10.31
N VAL A 33 -11.99 2.25 9.91
CA VAL A 33 -11.78 1.44 8.72
C VAL A 33 -12.97 1.62 7.79
N CYS A 34 -12.67 1.90 6.51
CA CYS A 34 -13.66 2.16 5.49
C CYS A 34 -13.68 1.00 4.49
N PHE A 35 -14.86 0.43 4.24
CA PHE A 35 -15.06 -0.69 3.33
C PHE A 35 -16.23 -0.43 2.40
N ASP A 36 -16.19 -1.06 1.22
CA ASP A 36 -17.42 -1.25 0.44
C ASP A 36 -18.37 -2.20 1.18
N ARG A 37 -19.67 -2.07 0.92
CA ARG A 37 -20.66 -3.05 1.41
C ARG A 37 -20.50 -4.37 0.66
N ASP A 38 -19.71 -5.27 1.23
CA ASP A 38 -19.57 -6.65 0.80
C ASP A 38 -19.86 -7.63 1.95
N GLY A 39 -20.47 -8.78 1.64
CA GLY A 39 -20.94 -9.77 2.61
C GLY A 39 -19.81 -10.41 3.44
N ALA A 40 -18.57 -10.35 2.93
CA ALA A 40 -17.39 -10.81 3.65
C ALA A 40 -16.99 -9.93 4.85
N LEU A 41 -17.43 -8.65 4.88
CA LEU A 41 -16.97 -7.64 5.84
C LEU A 41 -18.11 -6.97 6.62
N THR A 42 -19.37 -7.17 6.20
CA THR A 42 -20.55 -6.55 6.83
C THR A 42 -21.43 -7.61 7.49
N THR A 43 -22.24 -8.30 6.69
CA THR A 43 -23.23 -9.25 7.17
C THR A 43 -23.37 -10.38 6.14
N THR A 44 -23.32 -11.62 6.61
CA THR A 44 -23.63 -12.79 5.76
C THR A 44 -25.15 -12.96 5.65
N PHE A 45 -25.63 -13.66 4.61
CA PHE A 45 -27.06 -13.95 4.41
C PHE A 45 -27.70 -14.46 5.71
N GLY A 46 -28.78 -13.80 6.16
CA GLY A 46 -29.49 -14.15 7.40
C GLY A 46 -29.20 -13.27 8.62
N GLY A 47 -28.47 -12.15 8.48
CA GLY A 47 -28.25 -11.20 9.58
C GLY A 47 -27.11 -11.56 10.53
N MET A 48 -26.32 -12.58 10.19
CA MET A 48 -25.18 -13.02 10.97
C MET A 48 -23.97 -12.12 10.67
N LYS A 49 -23.43 -11.48 11.72
CA LYS A 49 -22.22 -10.66 11.63
C LYS A 49 -21.05 -11.51 11.15
N SER A 50 -20.29 -10.98 10.21
CA SER A 50 -19.05 -11.64 9.79
C SER A 50 -18.03 -11.66 10.93
N VAL A 51 -17.13 -12.64 10.92
CA VAL A 51 -16.01 -12.72 11.89
C VAL A 51 -15.14 -11.46 11.84
N ALA A 52 -15.01 -10.85 10.65
CA ALA A 52 -14.28 -9.59 10.47
C ALA A 52 -15.00 -8.41 11.15
N ASP A 53 -16.31 -8.30 10.97
CA ASP A 53 -17.11 -7.24 11.59
C ASP A 53 -17.03 -7.29 13.12
N GLN A 54 -17.14 -8.50 13.70
CA GLN A 54 -17.01 -8.69 15.13
C GLN A 54 -15.59 -8.33 15.62
N TYR A 55 -14.55 -8.73 14.90
CA TYR A 55 -13.18 -8.37 15.23
C TYR A 55 -12.97 -6.84 15.30
N PHE A 56 -13.51 -6.10 14.33
CA PHE A 56 -13.41 -4.64 14.32
C PHE A 56 -14.20 -3.97 15.45
N VAL A 57 -15.35 -4.53 15.82
CA VAL A 57 -16.13 -4.10 17.00
C VAL A 57 -15.32 -4.30 18.28
N ASP A 58 -14.75 -5.50 18.46
CA ASP A 58 -14.01 -5.85 19.67
C ASP A 58 -12.75 -4.99 19.84
N LYS A 59 -12.13 -4.60 18.73
CA LYS A 59 -11.00 -3.67 18.69
C LYS A 59 -11.39 -2.19 18.88
N GLY A 60 -12.68 -1.87 18.89
CA GLY A 60 -13.18 -0.50 19.05
C GLY A 60 -13.01 0.38 17.81
N TYR A 61 -12.83 -0.21 16.62
CA TYR A 61 -12.69 0.56 15.39
C TYR A 61 -14.03 1.09 14.88
N ARG A 62 -14.06 2.37 14.51
CA ARG A 62 -15.18 2.90 13.74
C ARG A 62 -15.20 2.24 12.37
N ARG A 63 -16.38 1.87 11.89
CA ARG A 63 -16.57 1.24 10.58
C ARG A 63 -17.39 2.16 9.72
N LEU A 64 -16.88 2.53 8.55
CA LEU A 64 -17.60 3.29 7.54
C LEU A 64 -17.86 2.37 6.35
N PHE A 65 -19.12 2.27 5.94
CA PHE A 65 -19.52 1.44 4.81
C PHE A 65 -19.94 2.32 3.65
N ALA A 66 -19.12 2.36 2.60
CA ALA A 66 -19.43 3.07 1.37
C ALA A 66 -20.58 2.33 0.65
N SER A 67 -21.63 3.08 0.33
CA SER A 67 -22.77 2.57 -0.43
C SER A 67 -22.47 2.65 -1.93
N ARG A 68 -23.07 1.78 -2.73
CA ARG A 68 -22.90 1.80 -4.19
C ARG A 68 -23.26 3.17 -4.76
N GLY A 69 -22.30 3.84 -5.39
CA GLY A 69 -22.46 5.19 -5.96
C GLY A 69 -22.04 6.34 -5.04
N GLU A 70 -21.75 6.08 -3.76
CA GLU A 70 -21.14 7.04 -2.85
C GLU A 70 -19.65 6.74 -2.72
N SER A 71 -18.80 7.51 -3.42
CA SER A 71 -17.34 7.33 -3.46
C SER A 71 -16.61 7.75 -2.18
N ASN A 72 -17.34 8.03 -1.10
CA ASN A 72 -16.80 8.58 0.14
C ASN A 72 -15.93 7.55 0.87
N GLY A 73 -14.65 7.53 0.51
CA GLY A 73 -13.58 6.75 1.17
C GLY A 73 -12.85 5.77 0.27
N THR A 74 -13.52 5.20 -0.74
CA THR A 74 -12.94 4.16 -1.62
C THR A 74 -12.26 4.71 -2.88
N GLU A 75 -12.53 5.96 -3.27
CA GLU A 75 -11.92 6.61 -4.45
C GLU A 75 -10.38 6.54 -4.44
N LYS A 76 -9.77 6.67 -3.26
CA LYS A 76 -8.31 6.61 -3.12
C LYS A 76 -7.75 5.23 -3.49
N ILE A 77 -8.45 4.18 -3.07
CA ILE A 77 -8.08 2.79 -3.35
C ILE A 77 -8.31 2.50 -4.84
N GLU A 78 -9.41 2.97 -5.43
CA GLU A 78 -9.67 2.83 -6.87
C GLU A 78 -8.60 3.53 -7.73
N ARG A 79 -8.23 4.76 -7.36
CA ARG A 79 -7.15 5.50 -8.02
C ARG A 79 -5.84 4.74 -7.92
N TYR A 80 -5.52 4.20 -6.74
CA TYR A 80 -4.33 3.38 -6.55
C TYR A 80 -4.36 2.12 -7.42
N PHE A 81 -5.47 1.38 -7.45
CA PHE A 81 -5.59 0.17 -8.28
C PHE A 81 -5.45 0.48 -9.77
N ARG A 82 -5.93 1.64 -10.23
CA ARG A 82 -5.70 2.09 -11.61
C ARG A 82 -4.21 2.30 -11.88
N SER A 83 -3.50 2.98 -10.98
CA SER A 83 -2.05 3.17 -11.09
C SER A 83 -1.29 1.83 -11.03
N LEU A 84 -1.68 0.93 -10.13
CA LEU A 84 -1.09 -0.40 -10.00
C LEU A 84 -1.21 -1.19 -11.29
N LYS A 85 -2.43 -1.33 -11.85
CA LYS A 85 -2.64 -2.08 -13.09
C LYS A 85 -1.83 -1.52 -14.25
N ALA A 86 -1.79 -0.20 -14.40
CA ALA A 86 -1.01 0.44 -15.46
C ALA A 86 0.50 0.25 -15.25
N GLY A 87 0.98 0.42 -14.02
CA GLY A 87 2.38 0.26 -13.66
C GLY A 87 2.91 -1.16 -13.84
N VAL A 88 2.17 -2.16 -13.36
CA VAL A 88 2.54 -3.57 -13.54
C VAL A 88 2.61 -3.93 -15.02
N ARG A 89 1.66 -3.44 -15.85
CA ARG A 89 1.68 -3.68 -17.30
C ARG A 89 2.92 -3.06 -17.95
N ALA A 90 3.33 -1.87 -17.52
CA ALA A 90 4.56 -1.24 -18.00
C ALA A 90 5.80 -2.04 -17.59
N GLU A 91 5.92 -2.43 -16.31
CA GLU A 91 7.04 -3.23 -15.81
C GLU A 91 7.20 -4.56 -16.55
N LEU A 92 6.09 -5.29 -16.79
CA LEU A 92 6.11 -6.54 -17.56
C LEU A 92 6.54 -6.31 -19.01
N LEU A 93 6.02 -5.26 -19.66
CA LEU A 93 6.33 -4.94 -21.05
C LEU A 93 7.82 -4.56 -21.22
N GLU A 94 8.34 -3.70 -20.35
CA GLU A 94 9.73 -3.22 -20.41
C GLU A 94 10.74 -4.32 -20.10
N SER A 95 10.40 -5.24 -19.19
CA SER A 95 11.24 -6.38 -18.83
C SER A 95 11.11 -7.58 -19.78
N GLY A 96 10.14 -7.59 -20.69
CA GLY A 96 9.87 -8.70 -21.61
C GLY A 96 9.22 -9.92 -20.94
N PHE A 97 8.67 -9.77 -19.74
CA PHE A 97 7.98 -10.84 -19.02
C PHE A 97 6.48 -10.91 -19.34
N THR A 98 5.91 -12.09 -19.16
CA THR A 98 4.46 -12.33 -19.32
C THR A 98 3.71 -12.14 -18.00
N ASP A 99 2.38 -12.23 -18.06
CA ASP A 99 1.49 -12.17 -16.90
C ASP A 99 1.78 -13.24 -15.83
N TYR A 100 2.60 -14.25 -16.14
CA TYR A 100 3.11 -15.19 -15.14
C TYR A 100 3.84 -14.47 -14.00
N MET A 101 4.56 -13.38 -14.30
CA MET A 101 5.30 -12.59 -13.31
C MET A 101 4.49 -11.42 -12.72
N TRP A 102 3.16 -11.41 -12.90
CA TRP A 102 2.30 -10.29 -12.49
C TRP A 102 2.45 -9.94 -11.01
N PHE A 103 2.52 -10.95 -10.14
CA PHE A 103 2.59 -10.75 -8.70
C PHE A 103 3.91 -10.11 -8.27
N ASP A 104 5.03 -10.52 -8.87
CA ASP A 104 6.35 -9.97 -8.58
C ASP A 104 6.48 -8.54 -9.08
N ALA A 105 5.98 -8.26 -10.29
CA ALA A 105 5.89 -6.89 -10.81
C ALA A 105 5.01 -6.02 -9.91
N ALA A 106 3.83 -6.51 -9.49
CA ALA A 106 2.99 -5.78 -8.55
C ALA A 106 3.73 -5.42 -7.24
N HIS A 107 4.54 -6.32 -6.69
CA HIS A 107 5.34 -6.04 -5.49
C HIS A 107 6.37 -4.94 -5.72
N VAL A 108 7.10 -5.01 -6.84
CA VAL A 108 8.11 -4.00 -7.20
C VAL A 108 7.45 -2.65 -7.44
N PHE A 109 6.37 -2.58 -8.20
CA PHE A 109 5.60 -1.36 -8.39
C PHE A 109 5.14 -0.77 -7.05
N CYS A 110 4.55 -1.57 -6.16
CA CYS A 110 4.08 -1.11 -4.85
C CYS A 110 5.23 -0.50 -4.03
N ALA A 111 6.41 -1.15 -4.04
CA ALA A 111 7.59 -0.66 -3.35
C ALA A 111 8.08 0.67 -3.95
N HIS A 112 8.11 0.80 -5.28
CA HIS A 112 8.49 2.02 -5.99
C HIS A 112 7.51 3.16 -5.73
N TYR A 113 6.21 2.91 -5.90
CA TYR A 113 5.15 3.90 -5.75
C TYR A 113 5.20 4.62 -4.41
N ASN A 114 5.59 3.90 -3.35
CA ASN A 114 5.63 4.43 -1.99
C ASN A 114 7.01 4.97 -1.55
N ARG A 115 8.09 4.60 -2.24
CA ARG A 115 9.48 5.02 -1.92
C ARG A 115 10.01 6.10 -2.86
N LEU A 116 9.29 6.42 -3.92
CA LEU A 116 9.57 7.54 -4.81
C LEU A 116 8.61 8.71 -4.49
N PRO A 117 9.07 9.98 -4.53
CA PRO A 117 8.20 11.14 -4.39
C PRO A 117 7.11 11.16 -5.46
N THR A 118 5.89 11.44 -5.04
CA THR A 118 4.70 11.45 -5.89
C THR A 118 3.81 12.63 -5.53
N LYS A 119 3.14 13.21 -6.52
CA LYS A 119 2.14 14.27 -6.33
C LYS A 119 0.92 13.80 -5.50
N ALA A 120 0.78 12.49 -5.28
CA ALA A 120 -0.25 11.94 -4.39
C ALA A 120 0.08 12.15 -2.90
N ASN A 121 1.34 12.42 -2.55
CA ASN A 121 1.75 12.70 -1.19
C ASN A 121 1.27 14.11 -0.80
N ARG A 122 0.30 14.18 0.13
CA ARG A 122 -0.25 15.46 0.61
C ARG A 122 0.49 16.02 1.83
N VAL A 123 1.44 15.26 2.37
CA VAL A 123 2.17 15.64 3.59
C VAL A 123 3.46 16.38 3.25
N SER A 124 4.06 16.09 2.10
CA SER A 124 5.28 16.74 1.62
C SER A 124 5.40 16.61 0.10
N ASP A 125 5.88 17.68 -0.54
CA ASP A 125 6.14 17.72 -1.98
C ASP A 125 7.52 17.15 -2.37
N SER A 126 8.42 16.98 -1.40
CA SER A 126 9.80 16.53 -1.62
C SER A 126 10.04 15.07 -1.19
N ASP A 127 9.34 14.63 -0.15
CA ASP A 127 9.50 13.30 0.42
C ASP A 127 8.66 12.24 -0.32
N SER A 128 9.14 10.99 -0.29
CA SER A 128 8.30 9.85 -0.64
C SER A 128 7.21 9.61 0.41
N PRO A 129 6.07 8.99 0.04
CA PRO A 129 5.02 8.63 1.00
C PRO A 129 5.55 7.92 2.25
N PHE A 130 6.45 6.96 2.10
CA PHE A 130 7.02 6.23 3.24
C PHE A 130 7.88 7.11 4.15
N GLN A 131 8.71 7.99 3.57
CA GLN A 131 9.48 8.94 4.33
C GLN A 131 8.57 9.92 5.08
N SER A 132 7.54 10.46 4.43
CA SER A 132 6.59 11.36 5.09
C SER A 132 5.87 10.68 6.24
N LEU A 133 5.45 9.43 6.08
CA LEU A 133 4.81 8.67 7.15
C LEU A 133 5.75 8.30 8.31
N GLY A 134 7.08 8.45 8.16
CA GLY A 134 8.05 8.06 9.19
C GLY A 134 8.28 6.55 9.24
N LEU A 135 8.03 5.85 8.14
CA LEU A 135 8.20 4.40 8.06
C LEU A 135 9.67 4.05 7.88
N LYS A 136 10.13 3.04 8.63
CA LYS A 136 11.43 2.43 8.40
C LYS A 136 11.36 1.55 7.16
N VAL A 137 12.02 2.02 6.11
CA VAL A 137 12.17 1.33 4.82
C VAL A 137 13.64 1.31 4.42
N GLY A 138 14.01 0.35 3.56
CA GLY A 138 15.37 0.27 3.00
C GLY A 138 15.76 1.56 2.27
N ARG A 139 17.05 1.74 2.00
CA ARG A 139 17.55 2.93 1.30
C ARG A 139 17.03 2.95 -0.13
N ARG A 140 16.75 4.14 -0.66
CA ARG A 140 16.26 4.29 -2.03
C ARG A 140 17.21 3.68 -3.08
N SER A 141 18.50 3.64 -2.79
CA SER A 141 19.53 2.93 -3.58
C SER A 141 19.27 1.43 -3.74
N ASP A 142 18.39 0.86 -2.92
CA ASP A 142 18.05 -0.56 -2.92
C ASP A 142 16.83 -0.84 -3.82
N LEU A 143 16.40 0.15 -4.61
CA LEU A 143 15.34 0.00 -5.62
C LEU A 143 15.97 -0.44 -6.95
N CYS A 144 15.49 -1.56 -7.47
CA CYS A 144 15.93 -2.12 -8.75
C CYS A 144 14.78 -2.11 -9.75
N LEU A 145 15.09 -1.87 -11.02
CA LEU A 145 14.12 -2.07 -12.09
C LEU A 145 13.64 -3.52 -12.09
N PHE A 146 12.33 -3.69 -12.32
CA PHE A 146 11.73 -5.01 -12.45
C PHE A 146 12.40 -5.78 -13.60
N GLY A 147 12.82 -7.01 -13.33
CA GLY A 147 13.54 -7.84 -14.30
C GLY A 147 15.00 -7.46 -14.59
N SER A 148 15.56 -6.47 -13.89
CA SER A 148 16.98 -6.15 -14.01
C SER A 148 17.84 -7.03 -13.09
N PHE A 149 19.05 -7.39 -13.55
CA PHE A 149 20.06 -8.09 -12.76
C PHE A 149 20.87 -7.13 -11.85
N GLY A 150 20.27 -6.04 -11.37
CA GLY A 150 20.91 -5.10 -10.44
C GLY A 150 21.02 -3.64 -10.91
N SER A 151 20.23 -3.21 -11.89
CA SER A 151 20.18 -1.80 -12.29
C SER A 151 19.41 -0.99 -11.24
N ARG A 152 20.07 0.02 -10.65
CA ARG A 152 19.50 0.85 -9.57
C ARG A 152 18.85 2.10 -10.12
N LEU A 153 17.73 2.48 -9.52
CA LEU A 153 17.04 3.73 -9.83
C LEU A 153 17.77 4.94 -9.20
N ASP A 154 18.57 5.67 -9.98
CA ASP A 154 19.12 6.98 -9.57
C ASP A 154 18.28 8.13 -10.14
N LYS A 155 17.89 9.04 -9.25
CA LYS A 155 17.05 10.20 -9.56
C LYS A 155 17.80 11.32 -10.29
N LYS A 156 19.13 11.29 -10.32
CA LYS A 156 19.94 12.37 -10.92
C LYS A 156 20.37 12.10 -12.37
N ASN A 157 20.62 10.84 -12.78
CA ASN A 157 21.30 10.55 -14.05
C ASN A 157 20.71 9.38 -14.89
N GLY A 158 19.57 8.79 -14.53
CA GLY A 158 19.04 7.61 -15.24
C GLY A 158 19.61 6.29 -14.72
N ASP A 159 19.20 5.17 -15.31
CA ASP A 159 19.48 3.81 -14.84
C ASP A 159 20.99 3.55 -14.70
N LEU A 160 21.45 3.33 -13.48
CA LEU A 160 22.82 2.85 -13.24
C LEU A 160 22.82 1.34 -13.33
N THR A 161 23.46 0.81 -14.37
CA THR A 161 23.68 -0.63 -14.52
C THR A 161 24.71 -1.11 -13.49
N ALA A 162 24.65 -2.39 -13.11
CA ALA A 162 25.57 -3.03 -12.16
C ALA A 162 27.05 -3.09 -12.61
N ALA A 163 27.41 -2.42 -13.71
CA ALA A 163 28.75 -2.34 -14.26
C ALA A 163 29.49 -1.03 -13.89
N GLU A 164 28.87 -0.16 -13.09
CA GLU A 164 29.48 1.05 -12.48
C GLU A 164 29.35 1.03 -10.95
#